data_AF-A0ABC9A337-F1
#
_entry.id   AF-A0ABC9A337-F1
#
_cell.length_a   1.000
_cell.length_b   1.000
_cell.length_c   1.000
_cell.angle_alpha   90.00
_cell.angle_beta   90.00
_cell.angle_gamma   90.00
#
_symmetry.space_group_name_H-M   'P 1'
#
loop_
_entity.id
_entity.type
_entity.pdbx_description
1 polymer ?
#
loop_
_entity_poly.entity_id
_entity_poly.type
_entity_poly.pdbx_seq_one_letter_code
_entity_poly.pdbx_strand_id
1 'polypeptide(L)'
;MSGVWVFRNGVVRLVENPTSGAAAAASGKRKALLHTPSGEVVASYASLERKLAALGWERYYAAGGGGGDGGMLQYHKRTSVDLISLPKDFAHFGSVHMYDIVIKNRDAFRVIDA
;
A
#
# COMPACT_ATOMS: atom_id res chain seq x y z
N MET A 1 -3.70 -14.85 -9.17
CA MET A 1 -3.18 -15.83 -10.15
C MET A 1 -2.72 -15.08 -11.40
N SER A 2 -1.43 -14.80 -11.57
CA SER A 2 -0.92 -14.22 -12.82
C SER A 2 0.53 -14.59 -13.08
N GLY A 3 0.74 -15.61 -13.93
CA GLY A 3 2.01 -15.93 -14.56
C GLY A 3 1.73 -16.32 -16.01
N VAL A 4 2.57 -15.87 -16.94
CA VAL A 4 2.47 -16.29 -18.35
C VAL A 4 3.33 -17.52 -18.51
N TRP A 5 2.70 -18.62 -18.94
CA TRP A 5 3.41 -19.83 -19.31
C TRP A 5 4.09 -19.60 -20.67
N VAL A 6 5.40 -19.75 -20.73
CA VAL A 6 6.16 -19.63 -21.98
C VAL A 6 6.83 -20.96 -22.29
N PHE A 7 6.63 -21.44 -23.51
CA PHE A 7 7.24 -22.67 -24.01
C PHE A 7 8.46 -22.32 -24.88
N ARG A 8 9.65 -22.79 -24.50
CA ARG A 8 10.84 -22.71 -25.35
C ARG A 8 11.64 -24.01 -25.25
N ASN A 9 11.96 -24.59 -26.39
CA ASN A 9 12.84 -25.77 -26.53
C ASN A 9 12.37 -26.99 -25.71
N GLY A 10 11.07 -27.32 -25.75
CA GLY A 10 10.54 -28.53 -25.11
C GLY A 10 10.33 -28.46 -23.60
N VAL A 11 10.77 -27.38 -22.94
CA VAL A 11 10.64 -27.21 -21.49
C VAL A 11 9.66 -26.09 -21.16
N VAL A 12 8.68 -26.42 -20.35
CA VAL A 12 7.75 -25.45 -19.75
C VAL A 12 8.47 -24.75 -18.60
N ARG A 13 8.55 -23.42 -18.66
CA ARG A 13 8.94 -22.60 -17.50
C ARG A 13 7.85 -21.59 -17.20
N LEU A 14 7.45 -21.54 -15.93
CA LEU A 14 6.60 -20.46 -15.42
C LEU A 14 7.46 -19.21 -15.30
N VAL A 15 7.18 -18.20 -16.11
CA VAL A 15 7.81 -16.89 -15.97
C VAL A 15 6.96 -16.10 -14.99
N GLU A 16 7.49 -15.86 -13.79
CA GLU A 16 6.87 -14.93 -12.85
C GLU A 16 6.94 -13.52 -13.45
N ASN A 17 5.76 -12.92 -13.59
CA ASN A 17 5.62 -11.53 -14.00
C ASN A 17 6.29 -10.68 -12.90
N PRO A 18 7.17 -9.70 -13.19
CA PRO A 18 7.82 -8.85 -12.18
C PRO A 18 6.84 -7.98 -11.35
N THR A 19 5.53 -8.20 -11.51
CA THR A 19 4.45 -7.63 -10.70
C THR A 19 4.28 -8.33 -9.35
N SER A 20 5.03 -9.39 -9.04
CA SER A 20 5.13 -9.94 -7.69
C SER A 20 6.11 -9.13 -6.83
N GLY A 21 5.60 -8.06 -6.23
CA GLY A 21 5.94 -7.58 -4.89
C GLY A 21 7.36 -7.09 -4.53
N ALA A 22 8.40 -7.38 -5.31
CA ALA A 22 9.79 -7.07 -4.92
C ALA A 22 10.68 -6.50 -6.03
N ALA A 23 10.22 -6.44 -7.29
CA ALA A 23 11.05 -6.04 -8.44
C ALA A 23 10.61 -4.74 -9.15
N ALA A 24 9.64 -4.00 -8.61
CA ALA A 24 9.19 -2.73 -9.20
C ALA A 24 10.17 -1.55 -8.98
N ALA A 25 11.39 -1.81 -8.50
CA ALA A 25 12.38 -0.77 -8.19
C ALA A 25 13.24 -0.31 -9.39
N ALA A 26 13.11 -0.90 -10.59
CA ALA A 26 14.13 -0.72 -11.62
C ALA A 26 13.74 0.00 -12.93
N SER A 27 12.48 0.35 -13.23
CA SER A 27 12.21 1.06 -14.50
C SER A 27 10.85 1.76 -14.69
N GLY A 28 10.10 2.02 -13.62
CA GLY A 28 8.90 2.85 -13.68
C GLY A 28 9.11 4.08 -12.80
N LYS A 29 8.76 5.28 -13.29
CA LYS A 29 8.79 6.52 -12.49
C LYS A 29 8.24 6.24 -11.09
N ARG A 30 9.07 6.46 -10.06
CA ARG A 30 8.71 6.11 -8.69
C ARG A 30 7.48 6.93 -8.33
N LYS A 31 6.42 6.28 -7.85
CA LYS A 31 5.22 6.99 -7.39
C LYS A 31 5.39 7.42 -5.95
N ALA A 32 4.81 8.56 -5.59
CA ALA A 32 4.74 9.04 -4.21
C ALA A 32 3.31 9.40 -3.82
N LEU A 33 2.98 9.19 -2.54
CA LEU A 33 1.72 9.63 -1.96
C LEU A 33 1.90 11.05 -1.40
N LEU A 34 1.17 12.01 -1.94
CA LEU A 34 1.15 13.39 -1.46
C LEU A 34 -0.10 13.64 -0.63
N HIS A 35 0.07 14.31 0.50
CA HIS A 35 -1.04 14.88 1.26
C HIS A 35 -1.35 16.29 0.74
N THR A 36 -2.49 16.43 0.07
CA THR A 36 -2.88 17.65 -0.65
C THR A 36 -2.95 18.88 0.28
N PRO A 37 -3.57 18.83 1.47
CA PRO A 37 -3.68 20.01 2.35
C PRO A 37 -2.33 20.54 2.85
N SER A 38 -1.33 19.68 3.08
CA SER A 38 -0.02 20.11 3.59
C SER A 38 1.05 20.23 2.51
N GLY A 39 0.80 19.75 1.30
CA GLY A 39 1.81 19.69 0.23
C GLY A 39 2.99 18.75 0.53
N GLU A 40 2.87 17.86 1.52
CA GLU A 40 3.98 16.99 1.95
C GLU A 40 3.86 15.60 1.35
N VAL A 41 4.99 15.04 0.91
CA VAL A 41 5.10 13.64 0.53
C VAL A 41 5.16 12.76 1.76
N VAL A 42 4.37 11.70 1.77
CA VAL A 42 4.38 10.69 2.83
C VAL A 42 5.62 9.82 2.68
N ALA A 43 6.56 9.95 3.63
CA ALA A 43 7.82 9.21 3.64
C ALA A 43 7.93 8.16 4.76
N SER A 44 6.91 8.02 5.62
CA SER A 44 6.89 7.03 6.70
C SER A 44 5.48 6.75 7.20
N TYR A 45 5.27 5.61 7.87
CA TYR A 45 3.99 5.30 8.51
C TYR A 45 3.62 6.25 9.63
N ALA A 46 4.59 6.80 10.38
CA ALA A 46 4.31 7.81 11.40
C ALA A 46 3.76 9.12 10.78
N SER A 47 4.22 9.51 9.59
CA SER A 47 3.65 10.65 8.86
C SER A 47 2.25 10.32 8.33
N LEU A 48 2.07 9.14 7.72
CA LEU A 48 0.77 8.70 7.21
C LEU A 48 -0.28 8.59 8.30
N GLU A 49 0.06 7.98 9.44
CA GLU A 49 -0.84 7.74 10.56
C GLU A 49 -1.36 9.04 11.17
N ARG A 50 -0.52 10.06 11.34
CA ARG A 50 -0.97 11.38 11.80
C ARG A 50 -1.99 12.01 10.84
N LYS A 51 -1.75 11.89 9.53
CA LYS A 51 -2.64 12.45 8.50
C LYS A 51 -3.96 11.68 8.41
N LEU A 52 -3.90 10.35 8.47
CA LEU A 52 -5.09 9.48 8.53
C LEU A 52 -5.90 9.73 9.82
N ALA A 53 -5.25 9.87 10.97
CA ALA A 53 -5.91 10.18 12.24
C ALA A 53 -6.67 11.52 12.18
N ALA A 54 -6.08 12.54 11.57
CA ALA A 54 -6.77 13.83 11.34
C ALA A 54 -8.03 13.71 10.46
N LEU A 55 -8.15 12.64 9.67
CA LEU A 55 -9.31 12.32 8.83
C LEU A 55 -10.27 11.31 9.50
N GLY A 56 -10.04 10.95 10.77
CA GLY A 56 -10.88 10.04 11.55
C GLY A 56 -10.58 8.55 11.36
N TRP A 57 -9.41 8.19 10.84
CA TRP A 57 -8.96 6.81 10.78
C TRP A 57 -8.25 6.38 12.06
N GLU A 58 -8.54 5.17 12.52
CA GLU A 58 -8.01 4.58 13.74
C GLU A 58 -7.42 3.20 13.46
N ARG A 59 -6.42 2.78 14.26
CA ARG A 59 -5.84 1.45 14.17
C ARG A 59 -6.90 0.38 14.47
N TYR A 60 -7.08 -0.56 13.56
CA TYR A 60 -8.13 -1.58 13.67
C TYR A 60 -7.81 -2.63 14.75
N TYR A 61 -6.57 -3.14 14.79
CA TYR A 61 -6.09 -4.03 15.85
C TYR A 61 -4.99 -3.32 16.66
N ALA A 62 -5.40 -2.38 17.52
CA ALA A 62 -4.49 -1.77 18.48
C ALA A 62 -4.49 -2.58 19.78
N ALA A 63 -3.56 -3.52 19.89
CA ALA A 63 -3.14 -4.21 21.11
C ALA A 63 -4.19 -5.07 21.87
N GLY A 64 -3.88 -6.37 21.98
CA GLY A 64 -4.37 -7.25 23.05
C GLY A 64 -5.40 -8.29 22.61
N GLY A 65 -4.95 -9.51 22.31
CA GLY A 65 -5.84 -10.68 22.23
C GLY A 65 -5.55 -11.66 21.11
N GLY A 66 -4.45 -12.41 21.24
CA GLY A 66 -4.28 -13.78 20.72
C GLY A 66 -4.65 -14.07 19.26
N GLY A 67 -3.66 -14.07 18.37
CA GLY A 67 -3.80 -14.69 17.05
C GLY A 67 -2.78 -14.20 16.03
N GLY A 68 -1.57 -14.73 16.14
CA GLY A 68 -0.48 -14.77 15.14
C GLY A 68 -0.54 -13.92 13.86
N ASP A 69 0.53 -13.17 13.64
CA ASP A 69 1.20 -13.10 12.34
C ASP A 69 0.46 -12.44 11.15
N GLY A 70 -0.33 -11.40 11.42
CA GLY A 70 -1.06 -10.72 10.34
C GLY A 70 -0.21 -9.86 9.38
N GLY A 71 1.12 -9.77 9.52
CA GLY A 71 2.06 -9.09 8.60
C GLY A 71 1.77 -7.63 8.18
N MET A 72 0.68 -7.04 8.64
CA MET A 72 0.05 -5.86 8.06
C MET A 72 -0.40 -4.87 9.13
N LEU A 73 -0.52 -3.63 8.70
CA LEU A 73 -1.00 -2.48 9.43
C LEU A 73 -2.37 -2.11 8.90
N GLN A 74 -3.39 -2.20 9.74
CA GLN A 74 -4.77 -1.93 9.33
C GLN A 74 -5.35 -0.71 10.02
N TYR A 75 -6.10 0.09 9.27
CA TYR A 75 -6.82 1.26 9.74
C TYR A 75 -8.28 1.16 9.33
N HIS A 76 -9.18 1.51 10.24
CA HIS A 76 -10.60 1.59 9.99
C HIS A 76 -11.08 3.02 10.23
N LYS A 77 -12.19 3.41 9.61
CA LYS A 77 -12.79 4.72 9.82
C LYS A 77 -14.20 4.55 10.36
N ARG A 78 -14.43 4.97 11.61
CA ARG A 78 -15.68 4.69 12.36
C ARG A 78 -16.97 5.15 11.68
N THR A 79 -16.88 6.15 10.81
CA THR A 79 -18.02 6.71 10.05
C THR A 79 -18.30 5.98 8.74
N SER A 80 -17.56 4.91 8.42
CA SER A 80 -17.68 4.14 7.18
C SER A 80 -17.35 2.67 7.41
N VAL A 81 -17.61 1.82 6.41
CA VAL A 81 -17.18 0.41 6.42
C VAL A 81 -15.79 0.22 5.81
N ASP A 82 -15.05 1.31 5.59
CA ASP A 82 -13.76 1.25 4.92
C ASP A 82 -12.63 0.75 5.83
N LEU A 83 -11.71 0.01 5.21
CA LEU A 83 -10.50 -0.51 5.81
C LEU A 83 -9.32 -0.25 4.88
N ILE A 84 -8.23 0.31 5.41
CA ILE A 84 -6.94 0.43 4.71
C ILE A 84 -6.02 -0.63 5.28
N SER A 85 -5.41 -1.46 4.42
CA SER A 85 -4.44 -2.49 4.81
C SER A 85 -3.08 -2.22 4.16
N LEU A 86 -2.05 -2.06 4.98
CA LEU A 86 -0.70 -1.71 4.56
C LEU A 86 0.30 -2.79 5.01
N PRO A 87 1.44 -2.96 4.33
CA PRO A 87 2.49 -3.84 4.83
C PRO A 87 3.09 -3.25 6.11
N LYS A 88 3.62 -4.10 7.00
CA LYS A 88 4.24 -3.61 8.24
C LYS A 88 5.50 -2.78 8.02
N ASP A 89 6.27 -3.10 6.99
CA ASP A 89 7.46 -2.37 6.59
C ASP A 89 7.14 -1.40 5.45
N PHE A 90 7.54 -0.14 5.63
CA PHE A 90 7.33 0.94 4.66
C PHE A 90 8.12 0.73 3.37
N ALA A 91 9.18 -0.07 3.37
CA ALA A 91 9.90 -0.44 2.15
C ALA A 91 9.00 -1.17 1.13
N HIS A 92 7.96 -1.86 1.62
CA HIS A 92 6.96 -2.56 0.79
C HIS A 92 5.75 -1.69 0.45
N PHE A 93 5.71 -0.42 0.88
CA PHE A 93 4.63 0.51 0.59
C PHE A 93 4.66 0.96 -0.89
N GLY A 94 3.98 0.20 -1.74
CA GLY A 94 3.83 0.45 -3.18
C GLY A 94 2.54 1.16 -3.61
N SER A 95 2.40 1.36 -4.92
CA SER A 95 1.30 2.08 -5.57
C SER A 95 -0.09 1.52 -5.25
N VAL A 96 -0.24 0.20 -5.13
CA VAL A 96 -1.52 -0.45 -4.75
C VAL A 96 -2.05 0.14 -3.45
N HIS A 97 -1.19 0.27 -2.44
CA HIS A 97 -1.56 0.85 -1.15
C HIS A 97 -1.82 2.37 -1.24
N MET A 98 -1.05 3.08 -2.07
CA MET A 98 -1.23 4.52 -2.27
C MET A 98 -2.60 4.82 -2.90
N TYR A 99 -2.99 4.07 -3.93
CA TYR A 99 -4.27 4.27 -4.61
C TYR A 99 -5.46 3.86 -3.73
N ASP A 100 -5.32 2.83 -2.90
CA ASP A 100 -6.35 2.49 -1.91
C ASP A 100 -6.63 3.66 -0.95
N ILE A 101 -5.56 4.28 -0.41
CA ILE A 101 -5.67 5.48 0.43
C ILE A 101 -6.35 6.63 -0.32
N VAL A 102 -5.97 6.89 -1.58
CA VAL A 102 -6.54 7.97 -2.39
C VAL A 102 -8.02 7.74 -2.66
N ILE A 103 -8.43 6.53 -3.02
CA ILE A 103 -9.85 6.22 -3.29
C ILE A 103 -10.70 6.50 -2.04
N LYS A 104 -10.19 6.14 -0.86
CA LYS A 104 -10.90 6.31 0.43
C LYS A 104 -10.80 7.72 1.02
N ASN A 105 -9.89 8.56 0.49
CA ASN A 105 -9.61 9.91 1.01
C ASN A 105 -9.32 10.89 -0.14
N ARG A 106 -10.21 10.90 -1.15
CA ARG A 106 -9.98 11.56 -2.44
C ARG A 106 -9.60 13.03 -2.35
N ASP A 107 -10.14 13.74 -1.36
CA ASP A 107 -9.90 15.18 -1.18
C ASP A 107 -8.61 15.48 -0.42
N ALA A 108 -8.02 14.49 0.26
CA ALA A 108 -6.86 14.67 1.13
C ALA A 108 -5.55 14.13 0.55
N PHE A 109 -5.60 13.18 -0.38
CA PHE A 109 -4.41 12.55 -0.94
C PHE A 109 -4.43 12.45 -2.46
N ARG A 110 -3.24 12.46 -3.05
CA ARG A 110 -3.02 12.17 -4.48
C ARG A 110 -1.73 11.38 -4.69
N VAL A 111 -1.69 10.58 -5.75
CA VAL A 111 -0.46 9.94 -6.21
C VAL A 111 0.22 10.85 -7.23
N ILE A 112 1.50 11.12 -7.03
CA ILE A 112 2.34 11.91 -7.94
C ILE A 112 3.52 11.07 -8.44
N ASP A 113 4.15 11.52 -9.53
CA ASP A 113 5.50 11.07 -9.89
C ASP A 113 6.50 11.67 -8.90
N ALA A 114 7.46 10.87 -8.44
CA ALA A 114 8.52 11.23 -7.51
C ALA A 114 9.87 11.38 -8.22
#